data_AF-A0A4Z0A554-F1
#
_entry.id   AF-A0A4Z0A554-F1
#
_cell.length_a   1.000
_cell.length_b   1.000
_cell.length_c   1.000
_cell.angle_alpha   90.00
_cell.angle_beta   90.00
_cell.angle_gamma   90.00
#
_symmetry.space_group_name_H-M   'P 1'
#
loop_
_entity.id
_entity.type
_entity.pdbx_description
1 polymer ?
#
loop_
_entity_poly.entity_id
_entity_poly.type
_entity_poly.pdbx_seq_one_letter_code
_entity_poly.pdbx_strand_id
1 'polypeptide(L)' 'LAVGRNICHGSDAVESAEKEIALWFPEGIVQYENTLASWIFE' A
#
# COMPACT_ATOMS: atom_id res chain seq x y z
N LEU A 1 -15.94 22.09 7.20
CA LEU A 1 -14.71 21.39 6.78
C LEU A 1 -15.07 20.53 5.58
N ALA A 2 -14.48 20.77 4.40
CA ALA A 2 -14.84 20.06 3.17
C ALA A 2 -14.07 18.74 3.09
N VAL A 3 -14.75 17.62 3.35
CA VAL A 3 -14.17 16.26 3.26
C VAL A 3 -13.83 15.88 1.80
N GLY A 4 -14.50 16.49 0.82
CA GLY A 4 -14.42 16.09 -0.59
C GLY A 4 -13.18 16.52 -1.38
N ARG A 5 -12.13 17.07 -0.74
CA ARG A 5 -10.88 17.53 -1.40
C ARG A 5 -9.65 17.19 -0.54
N ASN A 6 -9.50 15.91 -0.21
CA ASN A 6 -8.50 15.40 0.76
C ASN A 6 -7.29 14.69 0.12
N ILE A 7 -7.05 14.92 -1.17
CA ILE A 7 -5.84 14.58 -1.93
C ILE A 7 -5.62 13.08 -2.17
N CYS A 8 -5.62 12.24 -1.14
CA CYS A 8 -5.24 10.83 -1.25
C CYS A 8 -6.18 9.90 -0.47
N HIS A 9 -6.18 8.63 -0.90
CA HIS A 9 -6.79 7.49 -0.21
C HIS A 9 -5.69 6.54 0.24
N GLY A 10 -5.91 5.90 1.38
CA GLY A 10 -5.12 4.77 1.86
C GLY A 10 -6.05 3.81 2.59
N SER A 11 -5.80 2.51 2.43
CA SER A 11 -6.63 1.48 3.05
C SER A 11 -6.62 1.64 4.57
N ASP A 12 -7.77 1.41 5.20
CA ASP A 12 -8.03 1.71 6.60
C ASP A 12 -7.73 0.55 7.57
N ALA A 13 -7.52 -0.66 7.03
CA ALA A 13 -7.20 -1.87 7.77
C ALA A 13 -6.41 -2.86 6.89
N VAL A 14 -5.83 -3.89 7.53
CA VAL A 14 -5.12 -4.98 6.82
C VAL A 14 -6.05 -5.69 5.83
N GLU A 15 -7.27 -6.05 6.26
CA GLU A 15 -8.27 -6.71 5.41
C GLU A 15 -8.66 -5.85 4.20
N SER A 16 -8.88 -4.54 4.41
CA SER A 16 -9.15 -3.59 3.33
C SER A 16 -7.96 -3.46 2.37
N ALA A 17 -6.73 -3.45 2.89
CA ALA A 17 -5.53 -3.38 2.07
C ALA A 17 -5.36 -4.62 1.19
N GLU A 18 -5.53 -5.82 1.74
CA GLU A 18 -5.49 -7.08 0.98
C GLU A 18 -6.52 -7.08 -0.15
N LYS A 19 -7.75 -6.64 0.14
CA LYS A 19 -8.83 -6.52 -0.84
C LYS A 19 -8.52 -5.49 -1.93
N GLU A 20 -8.07 -4.30 -1.55
CA GLU A 20 -7.77 -3.22 -2.49
C GLU A 20 -6.56 -3.56 -3.37
N ILE A 21 -5.49 -4.13 -2.80
CA ILE A 21 -4.31 -4.57 -3.58
C ILE A 21 -4.73 -5.61 -4.62
N ALA A 22 -5.51 -6.63 -4.24
CA ALA A 22 -6.00 -7.65 -5.17
C ALA A 22 -6.91 -7.08 -6.26
N LEU A 23 -7.68 -6.03 -5.96
CA LEU A 23 -8.55 -5.34 -6.92
C LEU A 23 -7.74 -4.54 -7.95
N TRP A 24 -6.78 -3.74 -7.50
CA TRP A 24 -6.05 -2.79 -8.35
C TRP A 24 -4.83 -3.39 -9.05
N PHE A 25 -4.24 -4.46 -8.50
CA PHE A 25 -3.09 -5.16 -9.05
C PHE A 25 -3.40 -6.66 -9.19
N PRO A 26 -4.34 -7.04 -10.08
CA PRO A 26 -4.79 -8.43 -10.20
C PRO A 26 -3.70 -9.37 -10.71
N GLU A 27 -2.69 -8.85 -11.41
CA GLU A 27 -1.50 -9.61 -11.84
C GLU A 27 -0.48 -9.81 -10.71
N GLY A 28 -0.72 -9.23 -9.54
CA GLY A 28 0.16 -9.28 -8.38
C GLY A 28 1.16 -8.12 -8.32
N ILE A 29 2.17 -8.28 -7.45
CA ILE A 29 3.16 -7.25 -7.14
C ILE A 29 4.55 -7.58 -7.70
N VAL A 30 5.31 -6.54 -8.00
CA VAL A 30 6.72 -6.67 -8.40
C VAL A 30 7.58 -6.89 -7.15
N GLN A 31 8.29 -8.02 -7.12
CA GLN A 31 9.24 -8.33 -6.06
C GLN A 31 10.59 -7.66 -6.32
N TYR A 32 11.20 -7.09 -5.28
CA TYR A 32 12.53 -6.51 -5.36
C TYR A 32 13.27 -6.66 -4.03
N GLU A 33 14.60 -6.59 -4.09
CA GLU A 33 15.45 -6.54 -2.91
C GLU A 33 15.80 -5.08 -2.58
N ASN A 34 15.48 -4.65 -1.36
CA ASN A 34 15.80 -3.30 -0.92
C ASN A 34 17.25 -3.27 -0.41
N THR A 35 18.14 -2.57 -1.13
CA THR A 35 19.55 -2.43 -0.77
C THR A 35 19.79 -1.73 0.57
N LEU A 36 18.78 -1.02 1.09
CA LEU A 36 18.82 -0.36 2.39
C LEU A 36 18.16 -1.20 3.50
N ALA A 37 17.68 -2.42 3.22
CA ALA A 37 16.97 -3.24 4.19
C ALA A 37 17.77 -3.43 5.49
N SER A 38 19.09 -3.66 5.40
CA SER A 38 19.98 -3.82 6.56
C SER A 38 20.13 -2.57 7.43
N TRP A 39 19.75 -1.40 6.93
CA TRP A 39 19.76 -0.13 7.67
C TRP A 39 18.39 0.21 8.26
N ILE A 40 17.32 -0.44 7.78
CA ILE A 40 15.93 -0.17 8.15
C ILE A 40 15.44 -1.17 9.20
N PHE A 41 15.86 -2.44 9.10
CA PHE A 41 15.45 -3.53 9.97
C PHE A 41 16.63 -4.03 10.80
N GLU A 42 16.35 -4.45 12.04
CA GLU A 42 17.29 -5.14 12.94
C GLU A 42 17.32 -6.65 12.67
#